data_AF-L1JSY4-F1
#
_entry.id   AF-L1JSY4-F1
#
_cell.length_a   1.000
_cell.length_b   1.000
_cell.length_c   1.000
_cell.angle_alpha   90.00
_cell.angle_beta   90.00
_cell.angle_gamma   90.00
#
_symmetry.space_group_name_H-M   'P 1'
#
loop_
_entity.id
_entity.type
_entity.pdbx_description
1 polymer ?
#
loop_
_entity_poly.entity_id
_entity_poly.type
_entity_poly.pdbx_seq_one_letter_code
_entity_poly.pdbx_strand_id
1 'polypeptide(L)'
;MTTKGSSTIRLLKLTEIDELDELEQIWLGDYRELEEILQHTNDNDQAIQTELHEKCQQVQGHTHMVQALLCGMICDRTRSQQFLRYLHLIVKDGYAVCVKQLEKLARDKFPKMNDRNAAQPSQQQMQLLWVVREFVNLKVQGIDKVCIALLRQIQGGNVRSATNRWLNTNLCMLFQESKTWLYEQTQLIPMVFYTFCRLAADHADPKYDKLRRMEGQLCCDLFRDKFSECKVIGREAVRLLQQVCKIPEFEGLWEDILNNPQQFGGMTDISDLFSVRTPKDFLQSRLTPQMEEQLLFIMERVTMGQQQRYQRWFMQKWGLMEPGGDALIPDLVRYICGFHHPSNEVLRSNLVQRWAVVGWLLKCAKTPTSVANIKLAMFYDWLFYSPRNDSVMNIEPAALLITRSIPKWLDITVDLMEFMFALADLWSKPSVDRCREGIFHAAADCVQKGVIKSWAQVSTCPQINPVLRARVRAQFRGFCPGDPEEIAVEDVKVMGRCALSSSLIGPSGVWIQKLVKSWGGTDTITSK
;
A
#
# COMPACT_ATOMS: atom_id res chain seq x y z
N MET A 1 -35.57 44.45 1.87
CA MET A 1 -35.71 43.04 2.30
C MET A 1 -34.91 42.18 1.35
N THR A 2 -33.62 42.03 1.63
CA THR A 2 -32.71 41.12 0.93
C THR A 2 -32.70 39.82 1.72
N THR A 3 -33.35 38.79 1.18
CA THR A 3 -33.29 37.42 1.71
C THR A 3 -31.82 36.99 1.74
N LYS A 4 -31.25 36.85 2.95
CA LYS A 4 -30.01 36.11 3.15
C LYS A 4 -30.24 34.72 2.55
N GLY A 5 -29.57 34.40 1.45
CA GLY A 5 -29.61 33.08 0.87
C GLY A 5 -29.17 32.07 1.92
N SER A 6 -30.08 31.20 2.35
CA SER A 6 -29.71 30.01 3.13
C SER A 6 -28.76 29.21 2.26
N SER A 7 -27.48 29.19 2.63
CA SER A 7 -26.50 28.34 1.96
C SER A 7 -26.92 26.90 2.20
N THR A 8 -27.50 26.25 1.19
CA THR A 8 -27.91 24.84 1.27
C THR A 8 -26.71 24.02 1.71
N ILE A 9 -26.86 23.32 2.85
CA ILE A 9 -25.84 22.42 3.38
C ILE A 9 -25.58 21.31 2.37
N ARG A 10 -24.31 20.96 2.16
CA ARG A 10 -23.87 19.89 1.26
C ARG A 10 -22.82 19.02 1.93
N LEU A 11 -22.92 17.72 1.74
CA LEU A 11 -21.97 16.73 2.27
C LEU A 11 -20.89 16.42 1.24
N LEU A 12 -21.28 16.28 -0.03
CA LEU A 12 -20.41 15.94 -1.15
C LEU A 12 -20.30 17.11 -2.14
N LYS A 13 -19.20 17.10 -2.88
CA LYS A 13 -18.95 18.02 -3.98
C LYS A 13 -19.29 17.32 -5.30
N LEU A 14 -20.57 17.37 -5.66
CA LEU A 14 -21.07 16.90 -6.94
C LEU A 14 -21.01 18.02 -7.99
N THR A 15 -20.63 17.67 -9.21
CA THR A 15 -20.70 18.52 -10.41
C THR A 15 -22.08 18.41 -11.07
N GLU A 16 -22.37 19.25 -12.06
CA GLU A 16 -23.67 19.27 -12.74
C GLU A 16 -24.01 17.98 -13.50
N ILE A 17 -23.01 17.16 -13.80
CA ILE A 17 -23.14 15.88 -14.52
C ILE A 17 -23.14 14.68 -13.57
N ASP A 18 -22.86 14.87 -12.29
CA ASP A 18 -22.81 13.78 -11.33
C ASP A 18 -24.24 13.39 -10.92
N GLU A 19 -24.50 12.09 -10.88
CA GLU A 19 -25.73 11.56 -10.30
C GLU A 19 -25.78 11.88 -8.80
N LEU A 20 -27.00 12.13 -8.30
CA LEU A 20 -27.20 12.37 -6.88
C LEU A 20 -26.81 11.11 -6.08
N ASP A 21 -26.02 11.31 -5.02
CA ASP A 21 -25.52 10.20 -4.21
C ASP A 21 -26.58 9.78 -3.17
N GLU A 22 -26.98 8.51 -3.20
CA GLU A 22 -28.02 7.95 -2.30
C GLU A 22 -27.70 8.20 -0.82
N LEU A 23 -26.44 8.09 -0.41
CA LEU A 23 -26.04 8.31 0.98
C LEU A 23 -26.24 9.77 1.38
N GLU A 24 -25.84 10.70 0.51
CA GLU A 24 -26.02 12.13 0.76
C GLU A 24 -27.50 12.51 0.83
N GLN A 25 -28.34 11.95 -0.05
CA GLN A 25 -29.78 12.18 -0.01
C GLN A 25 -30.41 11.77 1.32
N ILE A 26 -30.03 10.58 1.82
CA ILE A 26 -30.51 10.08 3.12
C ILE A 26 -30.06 11.02 4.24
N TRP A 27 -28.76 11.33 4.32
CA TRP A 27 -28.22 12.16 5.41
C TRP A 27 -28.76 13.60 5.39
N LEU A 28 -28.94 14.20 4.22
CA LEU A 28 -29.56 15.52 4.08
C LEU A 28 -31.07 15.48 4.34
N GLY A 29 -31.72 14.33 4.14
CA GLY A 29 -33.09 14.09 4.59
C GLY A 29 -33.17 14.10 6.11
N ASP A 30 -32.37 13.27 6.76
CA ASP A 30 -32.32 13.16 8.23
C ASP A 30 -31.92 14.50 8.87
N TYR A 31 -30.97 15.23 8.27
CA TYR A 31 -30.57 16.55 8.75
C TYR A 31 -31.67 17.60 8.63
N ARG A 32 -32.51 17.53 7.60
CA ARG A 32 -33.68 18.42 7.47
C ARG A 32 -34.69 18.18 8.59
N GLU A 33 -34.92 16.92 8.95
CA GLU A 33 -35.77 16.58 10.11
C GLU A 33 -35.16 17.15 11.41
N LEU A 34 -33.84 17.05 11.59
CA LEU A 34 -33.18 17.68 12.74
C LEU A 34 -33.31 19.22 12.73
N GLU A 35 -33.20 19.88 11.58
CA GLU A 35 -33.41 21.33 11.47
C GLU A 35 -34.84 21.74 11.81
N GLU A 36 -35.83 20.97 11.38
CA GLU A 36 -37.22 21.15 11.82
C GLU A 36 -37.32 21.03 13.33
N ILE A 37 -36.58 20.07 13.94
CA ILE A 37 -36.50 19.87 15.40
C ILE A 37 -35.89 21.08 16.14
N LEU A 38 -34.87 21.71 15.56
CA LEU A 38 -34.26 22.90 16.16
C LEU A 38 -35.17 24.13 16.05
N GLN A 39 -35.88 24.26 14.93
CA GLN A 39 -36.78 25.38 14.68
C GLN A 39 -38.02 25.35 15.58
N HIS A 40 -38.74 24.24 15.70
CA HIS A 40 -39.95 24.20 16.53
C HIS A 40 -39.67 24.30 18.04
N THR A 41 -38.48 23.91 18.49
CA THR A 41 -38.06 24.04 19.88
C THR A 41 -37.46 25.40 20.20
N ASN A 42 -37.31 26.29 19.21
CA ASN A 42 -36.61 27.59 19.34
C ASN A 42 -35.22 27.46 19.97
N ASP A 43 -34.46 26.45 19.54
CA ASP A 43 -33.12 26.12 20.09
C ASP A 43 -33.10 25.88 21.61
N ASN A 44 -34.24 25.50 22.22
CA ASN A 44 -34.28 25.15 23.64
C ASN A 44 -33.70 23.75 23.88
N ASP A 45 -32.53 23.70 24.51
CA ASP A 45 -31.79 22.45 24.78
C ASP A 45 -32.65 21.34 25.42
N GLN A 46 -33.55 21.67 26.37
CA GLN A 46 -34.36 20.67 27.07
C GLN A 46 -35.49 20.11 26.19
N ALA A 47 -36.11 20.97 25.38
CA ALA A 47 -37.13 20.54 24.43
C ALA A 47 -36.50 19.68 23.31
N ILE A 48 -35.34 20.08 22.80
CA ILE A 48 -34.57 19.30 21.80
C ILE A 48 -34.24 17.92 22.34
N GLN A 49 -33.73 17.84 23.58
CA GLN A 49 -33.42 16.56 24.21
C GLN A 49 -34.63 15.62 24.29
N THR A 50 -35.81 16.18 24.61
CA THR A 50 -37.04 15.40 24.73
C THR A 50 -37.44 14.82 23.37
N GLU A 51 -37.48 15.66 22.33
CA GLU A 51 -37.81 15.26 20.96
C GLU A 51 -36.84 14.23 20.39
N LEU A 52 -35.53 14.46 20.58
CA LEU A 52 -34.50 13.52 20.16
C LEU A 52 -34.64 12.17 20.88
N HIS A 53 -34.96 12.18 22.17
CA HIS A 53 -35.17 10.95 22.93
C HIS A 53 -36.39 10.17 22.43
N GLU A 54 -37.49 10.85 22.14
CA GLU A 54 -38.72 10.27 21.57
C GLU A 54 -38.45 9.63 20.20
N LYS A 55 -37.79 10.35 19.29
CA LYS A 55 -37.40 9.83 17.96
C LYS A 55 -36.47 8.62 18.07
N CYS A 56 -35.60 8.58 19.08
CA CYS A 56 -34.65 7.49 19.29
C CYS A 56 -35.24 6.28 20.06
N GLN A 57 -36.55 6.19 20.28
CA GLN A 57 -37.16 5.02 20.91
C GLN A 57 -37.03 3.76 20.04
N GLN A 58 -37.11 3.92 18.71
CA GLN A 58 -36.92 2.83 17.76
C GLN A 58 -35.49 2.82 17.21
N VAL A 59 -34.98 1.63 16.87
CA VAL A 59 -33.63 1.45 16.30
C VAL A 59 -33.45 2.26 15.01
N GLN A 60 -34.48 2.28 14.16
CA GLN A 60 -34.46 3.05 12.92
C GLN A 60 -34.38 4.56 13.21
N GLY A 61 -35.24 5.08 14.11
CA GLY A 61 -35.21 6.48 14.50
C GLY A 61 -33.88 6.90 15.15
N HIS A 62 -33.28 6.05 15.98
CA HIS A 62 -31.92 6.28 16.51
C HIS A 62 -30.89 6.39 15.37
N THR A 63 -30.98 5.52 14.36
CA THR A 63 -30.05 5.57 13.20
C THR A 63 -30.20 6.87 12.42
N HIS A 64 -31.42 7.30 12.13
CA HIS A 64 -31.70 8.56 11.42
C HIS A 64 -31.18 9.77 12.21
N MET A 65 -31.42 9.85 13.52
CA MET A 65 -30.94 10.97 14.34
C MET A 65 -29.42 10.99 14.48
N VAL A 66 -28.77 9.82 14.55
CA VAL A 66 -27.30 9.74 14.49
C VAL A 66 -26.77 10.25 13.14
N GLN A 67 -27.38 9.85 12.02
CA GLN A 67 -27.00 10.34 10.69
C GLN A 67 -27.19 11.85 10.54
N ALA A 68 -28.31 12.37 11.04
CA ALA A 68 -28.60 13.81 11.07
C ALA A 68 -27.53 14.58 11.85
N LEU A 69 -27.23 14.15 13.08
CA LEU A 69 -26.24 14.82 13.93
C LEU A 69 -24.83 14.74 13.34
N LEU A 70 -24.43 13.60 12.76
CA LEU A 70 -23.16 13.47 12.05
C LEU A 70 -23.10 14.40 10.81
N CYS A 71 -24.19 14.51 10.06
CA CYS A 71 -24.30 15.45 8.95
C CYS A 71 -24.14 16.90 9.43
N GLY A 72 -24.80 17.27 10.53
CA GLY A 72 -24.66 18.57 11.17
C GLY A 72 -23.23 18.86 11.61
N MET A 73 -22.58 17.91 12.28
CA MET A 73 -21.18 18.03 12.71
C MET A 73 -20.22 18.24 11.54
N ILE A 74 -20.46 17.56 10.41
CA ILE A 74 -19.58 17.62 9.23
C ILE A 74 -19.81 18.88 8.39
N CYS A 75 -21.06 19.30 8.26
CA CYS A 75 -21.42 20.34 7.31
C CYS A 75 -21.70 21.71 7.94
N ASP A 76 -21.96 21.79 9.25
CA ASP A 76 -22.09 23.04 10.00
C ASP A 76 -21.08 23.11 11.15
N ARG A 77 -19.92 23.68 10.82
CA ARG A 77 -18.82 23.88 11.75
C ARG A 77 -19.18 24.75 12.96
N THR A 78 -20.17 25.64 12.84
CA THR A 78 -20.50 26.57 13.94
C THR A 78 -21.25 25.89 15.07
N ARG A 79 -22.08 24.90 14.72
CA ARG A 79 -22.87 24.10 15.68
C ARG A 79 -22.30 22.71 15.94
N SER A 80 -21.12 22.36 15.40
CA SER A 80 -20.56 21.00 15.51
C SER A 80 -20.40 20.52 16.95
N GLN A 81 -19.96 21.38 17.87
CA GLN A 81 -19.87 21.07 19.30
C GLN A 81 -21.25 20.86 19.94
N GLN A 82 -22.25 21.63 19.52
CA GLN A 82 -23.63 21.46 20.00
C GLN A 82 -24.21 20.13 19.53
N PHE A 83 -24.02 19.76 18.25
CA PHE A 83 -24.44 18.47 17.73
C PHE A 83 -23.72 17.29 18.38
N LEU A 84 -22.44 17.42 18.72
CA LEU A 84 -21.73 16.40 19.49
C LEU A 84 -22.36 16.19 20.88
N ARG A 85 -22.74 17.27 21.57
CA ARG A 85 -23.46 17.17 22.85
C ARG A 85 -24.79 16.44 22.70
N TYR A 86 -25.57 16.77 21.67
CA TYR A 86 -26.83 16.06 21.39
C TYR A 86 -26.60 14.59 21.05
N LEU A 87 -25.53 14.27 20.32
CA LEU A 87 -25.17 12.89 20.01
C LEU A 87 -24.91 12.10 21.29
N HIS A 88 -24.16 12.65 22.25
CA HIS A 88 -23.93 12.00 23.55
C HIS A 88 -25.20 11.67 24.33
N LEU A 89 -26.27 12.45 24.14
CA LEU A 89 -27.53 12.26 24.85
C LEU A 89 -28.40 11.15 24.24
N ILE A 90 -28.24 10.87 22.95
CA ILE A 90 -29.06 9.87 22.25
C ILE A 90 -28.35 8.52 22.07
N VAL A 91 -27.03 8.47 22.21
CA VAL A 91 -26.24 7.25 21.98
C VAL A 91 -26.59 6.17 23.00
N LYS A 92 -27.08 5.04 22.49
CA LYS A 92 -27.48 3.86 23.30
C LYS A 92 -26.60 2.63 23.05
N ASP A 93 -25.77 2.65 22.01
CA ASP A 93 -25.06 1.50 21.46
C ASP A 93 -23.53 1.63 21.55
N GLY A 94 -23.03 2.50 22.45
CA GLY A 94 -21.60 2.79 22.54
C GLY A 94 -21.01 3.36 21.25
N TYR A 95 -21.80 4.13 20.48
CA TYR A 95 -21.45 4.75 19.20
C TYR A 95 -21.26 3.78 18.03
N ALA A 96 -21.72 2.53 18.14
CA ALA A 96 -21.55 1.52 17.09
C ALA A 96 -22.13 1.97 15.74
N VAL A 97 -23.34 2.55 15.73
CA VAL A 97 -23.93 3.14 14.51
C VAL A 97 -23.10 4.31 14.01
N CYS A 98 -22.62 5.19 14.88
CA CYS A 98 -21.78 6.32 14.49
C CYS A 98 -20.50 5.86 13.77
N VAL A 99 -19.78 4.90 14.37
CA VAL A 99 -18.56 4.33 13.79
C VAL A 99 -18.84 3.69 12.43
N LYS A 100 -19.91 2.91 12.30
CA LYS A 100 -20.31 2.29 11.03
C LYS A 100 -20.59 3.33 9.94
N GLN A 101 -21.28 4.41 10.28
CA GLN A 101 -21.60 5.50 9.35
C GLN A 101 -20.34 6.27 8.95
N LEU A 102 -19.47 6.60 9.92
CA LEU A 102 -18.19 7.28 9.68
C LEU A 102 -17.23 6.42 8.84
N GLU A 103 -17.17 5.11 9.08
CA GLU A 103 -16.34 4.19 8.29
C GLU A 103 -16.78 4.18 6.82
N LYS A 104 -18.10 4.06 6.57
CA LYS A 104 -18.68 4.12 5.21
C LYS A 104 -18.35 5.44 4.53
N LEU A 105 -18.49 6.55 5.26
CA LEU A 105 -18.21 7.89 4.75
C LEU A 105 -16.71 8.08 4.44
N ALA A 106 -15.83 7.67 5.36
CA ALA A 106 -14.39 7.74 5.20
C ALA A 106 -13.86 6.88 4.04
N ARG A 107 -14.41 5.68 3.86
CA ARG A 107 -13.99 4.75 2.79
C ARG A 107 -14.55 5.15 1.43
N ASP A 108 -15.84 5.44 1.35
CA ASP A 108 -16.56 5.48 0.07
C ASP A 108 -16.78 6.92 -0.45
N LYS A 109 -16.79 7.91 0.45
CA LYS A 109 -17.22 9.28 0.12
C LYS A 109 -16.18 10.35 0.41
N PHE A 110 -15.14 10.08 1.21
CA PHE A 110 -14.11 11.05 1.54
C PHE A 110 -13.48 11.77 0.32
N PRO A 111 -13.13 11.07 -0.79
CA PRO A 111 -12.62 11.76 -1.99
C PRO A 111 -13.66 12.64 -2.69
N LYS A 112 -14.96 12.34 -2.51
CA LYS A 112 -16.08 13.09 -3.10
C LYS A 112 -16.50 14.31 -2.27
N MET A 113 -15.99 14.47 -1.05
CA MET A 113 -16.26 15.64 -0.20
C MET A 113 -15.59 16.93 -0.68
N ASN A 114 -14.71 16.82 -1.67
CA ASN A 114 -13.93 17.94 -2.19
C ASN A 114 -13.81 17.83 -3.70
N ASP A 115 -13.51 18.95 -4.36
CA ASP A 115 -13.17 18.93 -5.77
C ASP A 115 -11.86 18.12 -5.96
N ARG A 116 -11.86 17.23 -6.94
CA ARG A 116 -10.69 16.40 -7.28
C ARG A 116 -9.44 17.24 -7.59
N ASN A 117 -9.62 18.44 -8.11
CA ASN A 117 -8.55 19.38 -8.45
C ASN A 117 -8.36 20.47 -7.38
N ALA A 118 -9.02 20.35 -6.22
CA ALA A 118 -8.92 21.34 -5.16
C ALA A 118 -7.47 21.48 -4.65
N ALA A 119 -7.03 22.72 -4.53
CA ALA A 119 -5.72 23.05 -3.97
C ALA A 119 -5.66 22.85 -2.44
N GLN A 120 -6.80 22.73 -1.76
CA GLN A 120 -6.91 22.61 -0.30
C GLN A 120 -8.03 21.62 0.07
N PRO A 121 -7.97 20.98 1.25
CA PRO A 121 -9.06 20.17 1.78
C PRO A 121 -10.36 20.99 1.95
N SER A 122 -11.51 20.34 1.78
CA SER A 122 -12.81 20.98 2.02
C SER A 122 -13.12 21.07 3.51
N GLN A 123 -14.08 21.93 3.89
CA GLN A 123 -14.54 22.02 5.28
C GLN A 123 -15.10 20.67 5.77
N GLN A 124 -15.81 19.93 4.92
CA GLN A 124 -16.36 18.61 5.23
C GLN A 124 -15.26 17.58 5.54
N GLN A 125 -14.17 17.58 4.75
CA GLN A 125 -13.01 16.73 5.05
C GLN A 125 -12.37 17.10 6.39
N MET A 126 -12.20 18.40 6.65
CA MET A 126 -11.67 18.89 7.92
C MET A 126 -12.56 18.51 9.11
N GLN A 127 -13.87 18.70 9.00
CA GLN A 127 -14.81 18.37 10.07
C GLN A 127 -14.91 16.86 10.30
N LEU A 128 -14.91 16.04 9.25
CA LEU A 128 -14.85 14.58 9.42
C LEU A 128 -13.64 14.17 10.27
N LEU A 129 -12.47 14.74 9.99
CA LEU A 129 -11.27 14.43 10.75
C LEU A 129 -11.34 14.97 12.19
N TRP A 130 -12.00 16.11 12.40
CA TRP A 130 -12.31 16.60 13.74
C TRP A 130 -13.20 15.62 14.51
N VAL A 131 -14.30 15.12 13.91
CA VAL A 131 -15.16 14.10 14.54
C VAL A 131 -14.36 12.86 14.93
N VAL A 132 -13.50 12.37 14.03
CA VAL A 132 -12.63 11.21 14.32
C VAL A 132 -11.71 11.47 15.51
N ARG A 133 -11.11 12.66 15.60
CA ARG A 133 -10.25 13.05 16.74
C ARG A 133 -11.04 13.07 18.06
N GLU A 134 -12.25 13.62 18.07
CA GLU A 134 -13.11 13.58 19.27
C GLU A 134 -13.41 12.13 19.70
N PHE A 135 -13.68 11.25 18.74
CA PHE A 135 -14.02 9.85 19.03
C PHE A 135 -12.82 9.03 19.48
N VAL A 136 -11.62 9.35 19.00
CA VAL A 136 -10.35 8.80 19.51
C VAL A 136 -10.11 9.26 20.95
N ASN A 137 -10.33 10.55 21.26
CA ASN A 137 -10.19 11.08 22.62
C ASN A 137 -11.18 10.43 23.60
N LEU A 138 -12.40 10.14 23.12
CA LEU A 138 -13.42 9.40 23.87
C LEU A 138 -13.17 7.89 23.93
N LYS A 139 -12.12 7.38 23.29
CA LYS A 139 -11.79 5.95 23.17
C LYS A 139 -12.98 5.11 22.69
N VAL A 140 -13.73 5.62 21.72
CA VAL A 140 -14.89 4.92 21.14
C VAL A 140 -14.45 3.58 20.53
N GLN A 141 -15.14 2.51 20.88
CA GLN A 141 -14.83 1.18 20.36
C GLN A 141 -15.05 1.11 18.84
N GLY A 142 -14.06 0.61 18.10
CA GLY A 142 -14.15 0.45 16.64
C GLY A 142 -13.73 1.68 15.83
N ILE A 143 -13.39 2.80 16.47
CA ILE A 143 -12.93 4.02 15.76
C ILE A 143 -11.63 3.79 14.97
N ASP A 144 -10.83 2.80 15.37
CA ASP A 144 -9.65 2.32 14.65
C ASP A 144 -9.96 1.91 13.20
N LYS A 145 -11.16 1.38 12.92
CA LYS A 145 -11.60 1.04 11.56
C LYS A 145 -11.78 2.27 10.68
N VAL A 146 -12.28 3.37 11.26
CA VAL A 146 -12.40 4.66 10.54
C VAL A 146 -11.01 5.23 10.27
N CYS A 147 -10.08 5.11 11.22
CA CYS A 147 -8.68 5.47 11.03
C CYS A 147 -8.04 4.67 9.89
N ILE A 148 -8.26 3.35 9.82
CA ILE A 148 -7.78 2.50 8.70
C ILE A 148 -8.39 2.95 7.37
N ALA A 149 -9.69 3.24 7.33
CA ALA A 149 -10.36 3.73 6.13
C ALA A 149 -9.75 5.06 5.65
N LEU A 150 -9.43 5.99 6.56
CA LEU A 150 -8.79 7.27 6.23
C LEU A 150 -7.32 7.10 5.83
N LEU A 151 -6.56 6.21 6.47
CA LEU A 151 -5.18 5.88 6.07
C LEU A 151 -5.12 5.40 4.61
N ARG A 152 -6.12 4.62 4.17
CA ARG A 152 -6.25 4.18 2.77
C ARG A 152 -6.55 5.32 1.80
N GLN A 153 -7.02 6.48 2.26
CA GLN A 153 -7.23 7.64 1.39
C GLN A 153 -5.94 8.42 1.10
N ILE A 154 -4.86 8.16 1.86
CA ILE A 154 -3.56 8.76 1.57
C ILE A 154 -2.93 8.03 0.38
N GLN A 155 -2.78 8.74 -0.73
CA GLN A 155 -2.16 8.21 -1.93
C GLN A 155 -0.63 8.31 -1.84
N GLY A 156 0.08 7.18 -1.98
CA GLY A 156 1.52 7.15 -2.17
C GLY A 156 1.96 7.80 -3.49
N GLY A 157 3.16 8.38 -3.53
CA GLY A 157 3.70 9.09 -4.68
C GLY A 157 2.98 10.40 -5.04
N ASN A 158 1.97 10.82 -4.28
CA ASN A 158 1.21 12.06 -4.51
C ASN A 158 1.65 13.19 -3.57
N VAL A 159 2.93 13.53 -3.65
CA VAL A 159 3.54 14.53 -2.78
C VAL A 159 3.12 15.94 -3.14
N ARG A 160 2.69 16.19 -4.39
CA ARG A 160 2.31 17.52 -4.89
C ARG A 160 0.94 17.98 -4.40
N SER A 161 0.00 17.06 -4.18
CA SER A 161 -1.33 17.38 -3.66
C SER A 161 -1.25 17.88 -2.21
N ALA A 162 -1.67 19.13 -1.99
CA ALA A 162 -1.73 19.70 -0.65
C ALA A 162 -2.79 19.01 0.22
N THR A 163 -3.92 18.58 -0.37
CA THR A 163 -4.96 17.80 0.31
C THR A 163 -4.43 16.44 0.77
N ASN A 164 -3.64 15.75 -0.06
CA ASN A 164 -3.01 14.48 0.32
C ASN A 164 -2.02 14.66 1.48
N ARG A 165 -1.16 15.69 1.40
CA ARG A 165 -0.23 16.04 2.48
C ARG A 165 -0.95 16.45 3.76
N TRP A 166 -2.05 17.19 3.65
CA TRP A 166 -2.86 17.61 4.79
C TRP A 166 -3.42 16.39 5.54
N LEU A 167 -4.01 15.43 4.82
CA LEU A 167 -4.56 14.23 5.43
C LEU A 167 -3.46 13.41 6.12
N ASN A 168 -2.34 13.20 5.43
CA ASN A 168 -1.17 12.53 5.99
C ASN A 168 -0.72 13.20 7.29
N THR A 169 -0.45 14.51 7.23
CA THR A 169 0.04 15.29 8.38
C THR A 169 -0.90 15.17 9.58
N ASN A 170 -2.21 15.35 9.37
CA ASN A 170 -3.16 15.35 10.49
C ASN A 170 -3.40 13.96 11.07
N LEU A 171 -3.35 12.90 10.26
CA LEU A 171 -3.41 11.53 10.78
C LEU A 171 -2.12 11.19 11.54
N CYS A 172 -0.95 11.58 11.03
CA CYS A 172 0.32 11.38 11.74
C CYS A 172 0.31 12.09 13.11
N MET A 173 -0.13 13.36 13.13
CA MET A 173 -0.32 14.13 14.37
C MET A 173 -1.32 13.46 15.32
N LEU A 174 -2.49 13.01 14.83
CA LEU A 174 -3.49 12.32 15.65
C LEU A 174 -2.89 11.11 16.38
N PHE A 175 -2.12 10.29 15.68
CA PHE A 175 -1.48 9.10 16.24
C PHE A 175 -0.34 9.42 17.21
N GLN A 176 0.41 10.50 16.98
CA GLN A 176 1.42 10.97 17.92
C GLN A 176 0.80 11.55 19.19
N GLU A 177 -0.23 12.38 19.05
CA GLU A 177 -0.97 12.99 20.18
C GLU A 177 -1.71 11.93 20.99
N SER A 178 -2.22 10.88 20.34
CA SER A 178 -3.01 9.80 20.95
C SER A 178 -2.21 8.51 21.12
N LYS A 179 -0.90 8.60 21.32
CA LYS A 179 0.02 7.44 21.33
C LYS A 179 -0.40 6.34 22.33
N THR A 180 -0.83 6.72 23.53
CA THR A 180 -1.32 5.78 24.55
C THR A 180 -2.52 4.99 24.06
N TRP A 181 -3.48 5.65 23.39
CA TRP A 181 -4.63 4.96 22.81
C TRP A 181 -4.21 4.05 21.64
N LEU A 182 -3.34 4.53 20.75
CA LEU A 182 -2.84 3.73 19.62
C LEU A 182 -2.15 2.45 20.11
N TYR A 183 -1.43 2.51 21.22
CA TYR A 183 -0.70 1.37 21.81
C TYR A 183 -1.61 0.27 22.34
N GLU A 184 -2.92 0.55 22.50
CA GLU A 184 -3.97 -0.40 22.82
C GLU A 184 -4.60 -1.04 21.55
N GLN A 185 -4.34 -0.51 20.35
CA GLN A 185 -4.97 -0.91 19.09
C GLN A 185 -4.12 -1.89 18.27
N THR A 186 -4.14 -3.18 18.63
CA THR A 186 -3.29 -4.23 18.03
C THR A 186 -3.37 -4.35 16.50
N GLN A 187 -4.56 -4.14 15.91
CA GLN A 187 -4.77 -4.21 14.46
C GLN A 187 -4.39 -2.91 13.72
N LEU A 188 -4.47 -1.77 14.41
CA LEU A 188 -4.18 -0.46 13.83
C LEU A 188 -2.68 -0.17 13.81
N ILE A 189 -1.94 -0.57 14.85
CA ILE A 189 -0.48 -0.38 14.95
C ILE A 189 0.27 -0.77 13.67
N PRO A 190 0.15 -2.00 13.14
CA PRO A 190 0.89 -2.39 11.95
C PRO A 190 0.41 -1.63 10.71
N MET A 191 -0.87 -1.24 10.62
CA MET A 191 -1.38 -0.43 9.52
C MET A 191 -0.81 0.99 9.54
N VAL A 192 -0.67 1.60 10.72
CA VAL A 192 -0.04 2.91 10.92
C VAL A 192 1.44 2.83 10.55
N PHE A 193 2.18 1.86 11.09
CA PHE A 193 3.59 1.67 10.74
C PHE A 193 3.78 1.46 9.23
N TYR A 194 3.04 0.54 8.63
CA TYR A 194 3.12 0.27 7.19
C TYR A 194 2.85 1.52 6.36
N THR A 195 1.85 2.32 6.77
CA THR A 195 1.48 3.54 6.07
C THR A 195 2.60 4.58 6.10
N PHE A 196 3.03 4.98 7.29
CA PHE A 196 3.95 6.11 7.42
C PHE A 196 5.39 5.72 7.08
N CYS A 197 5.80 4.46 7.28
CA CYS A 197 7.11 4.00 6.83
C CYS A 197 7.20 4.06 5.30
N ARG A 198 6.12 3.68 4.59
CA ARG A 198 6.03 3.83 3.14
C ARG A 198 6.02 5.29 2.70
N LEU A 199 5.23 6.14 3.33
CA LEU A 199 5.08 7.55 2.94
C LEU A 199 6.33 8.39 3.24
N ALA A 200 7.11 8.05 4.27
CA ALA A 200 8.37 8.72 4.57
C ALA A 200 9.36 8.69 3.41
N ALA A 201 9.34 7.62 2.58
CA ALA A 201 10.15 7.54 1.37
C ALA A 201 9.75 8.57 0.29
N ASP A 202 8.48 9.00 0.25
CA ASP A 202 8.00 9.97 -0.73
C ASP A 202 8.41 11.42 -0.36
N HIS A 203 8.62 11.72 0.93
CA HIS A 203 8.95 13.07 1.42
C HIS A 203 10.45 13.37 1.43
N ALA A 204 11.20 12.90 0.43
CA ALA A 204 12.65 13.09 0.36
C ALA A 204 13.09 14.55 0.11
N ASP A 205 12.22 15.38 -0.48
CA ASP A 205 12.50 16.81 -0.73
C ASP A 205 12.58 17.58 0.60
N PRO A 206 13.65 18.37 0.86
CA PRO A 206 13.87 19.09 2.12
C PRO A 206 12.69 19.95 2.58
N LYS A 207 11.84 20.44 1.66
CA LYS A 207 10.66 21.23 2.04
C LYS A 207 9.60 20.43 2.82
N TYR A 208 9.68 19.10 2.79
CA TYR A 208 8.80 18.20 3.55
C TYR A 208 9.48 17.57 4.76
N ASP A 209 10.70 18.01 5.11
CA ASP A 209 11.50 17.39 6.19
C ASP A 209 10.73 17.32 7.52
N LYS A 210 10.01 18.38 7.91
CA LYS A 210 9.18 18.37 9.13
C LYS A 210 8.16 17.22 9.15
N LEU A 211 7.48 16.98 8.03
CA LEU A 211 6.53 15.87 7.93
C LEU A 211 7.27 14.52 7.96
N ARG A 212 8.37 14.40 7.21
CA ARG A 212 9.17 13.17 7.17
C ARG A 212 9.71 12.75 8.52
N ARG A 213 10.20 13.71 9.33
CA ARG A 213 10.67 13.43 10.70
C ARG A 213 9.54 12.96 11.61
N MET A 214 8.35 13.55 11.46
CA MET A 214 7.15 13.15 12.20
C MET A 214 6.76 11.69 11.89
N GLU A 215 6.72 11.35 10.60
CA GLU A 215 6.48 10.00 10.11
C GLU A 215 7.54 9.02 10.64
N GLY A 216 8.82 9.41 10.56
CA GLY A 216 9.95 8.60 11.01
C GLY A 216 9.93 8.32 12.50
N GLN A 217 9.72 9.34 13.32
CA GLN A 217 9.61 9.18 14.77
C GLN A 217 8.46 8.25 15.15
N LEU A 218 7.27 8.45 14.57
CA LEU A 218 6.12 7.59 14.84
C LEU A 218 6.41 6.13 14.47
N CYS A 219 7.03 5.89 13.32
CA CYS A 219 7.38 4.53 12.89
C CYS A 219 8.42 3.88 13.81
N CYS A 220 9.44 4.63 14.21
CA CYS A 220 10.49 4.12 15.10
C CYS A 220 9.94 3.78 16.48
N ASP A 221 9.08 4.63 17.03
CA ASP A 221 8.38 4.40 18.29
C ASP A 221 7.54 3.11 18.23
N LEU A 222 6.71 2.96 17.19
CA LEU A 222 5.87 1.77 17.03
C LEU A 222 6.70 0.50 16.85
N PHE A 223 7.76 0.54 16.06
CA PHE A 223 8.57 -0.65 15.82
C PHE A 223 9.34 -1.07 17.07
N ARG A 224 9.86 -0.12 17.86
CA ARG A 224 10.61 -0.42 19.10
C ARG A 224 9.69 -0.85 20.24
N ASP A 225 8.60 -0.12 20.45
CA ASP A 225 7.74 -0.32 21.62
C ASP A 225 6.66 -1.40 21.39
N LYS A 226 6.30 -1.64 20.12
CA LYS A 226 5.21 -2.55 19.69
C LYS A 226 5.68 -3.48 18.56
N PHE A 227 6.89 -4.03 18.73
CA PHE A 227 7.49 -4.92 17.73
C PHE A 227 6.63 -6.14 17.42
N SER A 228 6.00 -6.76 18.43
CA SER A 228 5.14 -7.93 18.26
C SER A 228 4.02 -7.70 17.24
N GLU A 229 3.39 -6.53 17.31
CA GLU A 229 2.34 -6.09 16.40
C GLU A 229 2.91 -5.74 15.03
N CYS A 230 4.08 -5.11 14.96
CA CYS A 230 4.72 -4.78 13.68
C CYS A 230 5.24 -6.04 12.93
N LYS A 231 5.69 -7.07 13.67
CA LYS A 231 6.22 -8.33 13.12
C LYS A 231 5.23 -9.04 12.21
N VAL A 232 3.92 -8.87 12.42
CA VAL A 232 2.87 -9.52 11.61
C VAL A 232 2.86 -9.04 10.14
N ILE A 233 3.48 -7.90 9.84
CA ILE A 233 3.67 -7.42 8.46
C ILE A 233 4.62 -8.35 7.70
N GLY A 234 5.61 -8.93 8.38
CA GLY A 234 6.60 -9.82 7.79
C GLY A 234 7.49 -9.14 6.77
N ARG A 235 7.78 -9.83 5.67
CA ARG A 235 8.79 -9.44 4.68
C ARG A 235 8.62 -8.01 4.14
N GLU A 236 7.39 -7.54 3.94
CA GLU A 236 7.17 -6.17 3.47
C GLU A 236 7.66 -5.10 4.45
N ALA A 237 7.69 -5.35 5.76
CA ALA A 237 8.26 -4.40 6.71
C ALA A 237 9.74 -4.14 6.41
N VAL A 238 10.47 -5.19 6.05
CA VAL A 238 11.88 -5.07 5.63
C VAL A 238 11.99 -4.28 4.34
N ARG A 239 11.13 -4.54 3.35
CA ARG A 239 11.14 -3.79 2.08
C ARG A 239 10.94 -2.30 2.30
N LEU A 240 10.02 -1.93 3.19
CA LEU A 240 9.74 -0.53 3.52
C LEU A 240 10.91 0.10 4.27
N LEU A 241 11.42 -0.56 5.32
CA LEU A 241 12.56 -0.07 6.11
C LEU A 241 13.82 0.14 5.26
N GLN A 242 14.08 -0.74 4.30
CA GLN A 242 15.17 -0.60 3.33
C GLN A 242 15.08 0.72 2.53
N GLN A 243 13.87 1.21 2.23
CA GLN A 243 13.69 2.46 1.49
C GLN A 243 13.96 3.71 2.33
N VAL A 244 13.86 3.59 3.66
CA VAL A 244 13.95 4.73 4.59
C VAL A 244 15.16 4.66 5.52
N CYS A 245 15.97 3.60 5.48
CA CYS A 245 17.10 3.38 6.40
C CYS A 245 18.20 4.46 6.39
N LYS A 246 18.20 5.39 5.43
CA LYS A 246 19.12 6.55 5.37
C LYS A 246 18.52 7.86 5.90
N ILE A 247 17.28 7.79 6.37
CA ILE A 247 16.65 8.89 7.11
C ILE A 247 17.18 8.79 8.55
N PRO A 248 17.65 9.89 9.17
CA PRO A 248 18.33 9.84 10.47
C PRO A 248 17.56 9.08 11.57
N GLU A 249 16.24 9.26 11.63
CA GLU A 249 15.37 8.55 12.58
C GLU A 249 15.43 7.01 12.39
N PHE A 250 15.43 6.56 11.13
CA PHE A 250 15.42 5.15 10.78
C PHE A 250 16.82 4.51 10.75
N GLU A 251 17.89 5.29 10.64
CA GLU A 251 19.26 4.76 10.57
C GLU A 251 19.61 3.98 11.85
N GLY A 252 19.34 4.57 13.03
CA GLY A 252 19.53 3.89 14.30
C GLY A 252 18.61 2.67 14.47
N LEU A 253 17.36 2.74 13.98
CA LEU A 253 16.46 1.59 13.98
C LEU A 253 17.01 0.45 13.11
N TRP A 254 17.50 0.77 11.92
CA TRP A 254 18.04 -0.20 10.97
C TRP A 254 19.31 -0.87 11.52
N GLU A 255 20.19 -0.09 12.15
CA GLU A 255 21.38 -0.60 12.82
C GLU A 255 21.01 -1.60 13.92
N ASP A 256 20.02 -1.28 14.76
CA ASP A 256 19.57 -2.18 15.81
C ASP A 256 18.94 -3.46 15.26
N ILE A 257 18.16 -3.40 14.18
CA ILE A 257 17.57 -4.59 13.54
C ILE A 257 18.67 -5.55 13.05
N LEU A 258 19.77 -5.01 12.50
CA LEU A 258 20.84 -5.81 11.93
C LEU A 258 21.82 -6.33 12.98
N ASN A 259 22.19 -5.48 13.94
CA ASN A 259 23.30 -5.74 14.87
C ASN A 259 22.83 -6.10 16.29
N ASN A 260 21.63 -5.64 16.68
CA ASN A 260 21.07 -5.83 18.03
C ASN A 260 19.64 -6.44 18.01
N PRO A 261 19.33 -7.45 17.17
CA PRO A 261 17.96 -7.93 16.98
C PRO A 261 17.28 -8.40 18.27
N GLN A 262 18.06 -8.89 19.24
CA GLN A 262 17.57 -9.38 20.54
C GLN A 262 16.91 -8.30 21.41
N GLN A 263 17.13 -7.01 21.11
CA GLN A 263 16.40 -5.91 21.76
C GLN A 263 14.91 -5.90 21.41
N PHE A 264 14.56 -6.43 20.24
CA PHE A 264 13.18 -6.58 19.80
C PHE A 264 12.69 -7.95 20.28
N GLY A 265 11.89 -7.96 21.36
CA GLY A 265 11.44 -9.17 22.04
C GLY A 265 10.95 -10.25 21.06
N GLY A 266 11.75 -11.31 20.88
CA GLY A 266 11.43 -12.44 20.01
C GLY A 266 11.90 -12.31 18.55
N MET A 267 12.87 -11.44 18.24
CA MET A 267 13.63 -11.47 16.99
C MET A 267 15.02 -12.05 17.22
N THR A 268 15.35 -13.12 16.50
CA THR A 268 16.71 -13.70 16.48
C THR A 268 17.61 -12.93 15.52
N ASP A 269 17.11 -12.74 14.30
CA ASP A 269 17.71 -11.94 13.25
C ASP A 269 16.63 -11.50 12.24
N ILE A 270 17.01 -10.72 11.23
CA ILE A 270 16.11 -10.20 10.19
C ILE A 270 15.37 -11.30 9.39
N SER A 271 15.87 -12.54 9.40
CA SER A 271 15.24 -13.68 8.73
C SER A 271 13.88 -14.03 9.32
N ASP A 272 13.66 -13.73 10.60
CA ASP A 272 12.37 -13.93 11.25
C ASP A 272 11.28 -13.13 10.51
N LEU A 273 11.60 -11.91 10.04
CA LEU A 273 10.67 -11.10 9.25
C LEU A 273 10.51 -11.64 7.82
N PHE A 274 11.59 -12.11 7.18
CA PHE A 274 11.50 -12.68 5.82
C PHE A 274 10.64 -13.95 5.76
N SER A 275 10.69 -14.77 6.82
CA SER A 275 9.91 -16.00 6.93
C SER A 275 8.41 -15.76 7.07
N VAL A 276 8.01 -14.59 7.57
CA VAL A 276 6.60 -14.20 7.71
C VAL A 276 6.09 -13.66 6.38
N ARG A 277 5.13 -14.39 5.81
CA ARG A 277 4.38 -13.93 4.64
C ARG A 277 3.55 -12.71 5.01
N THR A 278 3.63 -11.65 4.21
CA THR A 278 2.83 -10.45 4.43
C THR A 278 1.34 -10.72 4.18
N PRO A 279 0.46 -10.43 5.17
CA PRO A 279 -0.99 -10.46 4.97
C PRO A 279 -1.46 -9.51 3.87
N LYS A 280 -2.50 -9.93 3.15
CA LYS A 280 -3.04 -9.23 1.98
C LYS A 280 -3.47 -7.79 2.28
N ASP A 281 -4.03 -7.56 3.47
CA ASP A 281 -4.62 -6.27 3.85
C ASP A 281 -3.58 -5.13 3.87
N PHE A 282 -2.31 -5.44 4.18
CA PHE A 282 -1.23 -4.44 4.12
C PHE A 282 -0.95 -3.98 2.69
N LEU A 283 -0.95 -4.92 1.73
CA LEU A 283 -0.76 -4.62 0.31
C LEU A 283 -1.95 -3.83 -0.24
N GLN A 284 -3.17 -4.20 0.17
CA GLN A 284 -4.40 -3.48 -0.16
C GLN A 284 -4.39 -2.06 0.39
N SER A 285 -3.84 -1.88 1.60
CA SER A 285 -3.89 -0.59 2.31
C SER A 285 -3.22 0.57 1.58
N ARG A 286 -2.30 0.28 0.65
CA ARG A 286 -1.58 1.31 -0.13
C ARG A 286 -2.33 1.79 -1.36
N LEU A 287 -3.44 1.14 -1.70
CA LEU A 287 -4.32 1.58 -2.76
C LEU A 287 -5.55 2.24 -2.14
N THR A 288 -5.86 3.44 -2.63
CA THR A 288 -7.16 4.06 -2.32
C THR A 288 -8.27 3.16 -2.85
N PRO A 289 -9.46 3.13 -2.23
CA PRO A 289 -10.56 2.27 -2.67
C PRO A 289 -10.89 2.45 -4.16
N GLN A 290 -10.87 3.69 -4.64
CA GLN A 290 -11.13 4.01 -6.04
C GLN A 290 -9.98 3.58 -6.98
N MET A 291 -8.73 3.60 -6.52
CA MET A 291 -7.59 3.11 -7.31
C MET A 291 -7.67 1.60 -7.47
N GLU A 292 -7.99 0.89 -6.39
CA GLU A 292 -8.24 -0.55 -6.39
C GLU A 292 -9.37 -0.93 -7.36
N GLU A 293 -10.53 -0.28 -7.27
CA GLU A 293 -11.67 -0.54 -8.17
C GLU A 293 -11.28 -0.41 -9.66
N GLN A 294 -10.56 0.66 -10.01
CA GLN A 294 -10.13 0.90 -11.39
C GLN A 294 -9.08 -0.11 -11.87
N LEU A 295 -8.16 -0.51 -11.00
CA LEU A 295 -7.13 -1.49 -11.35
C LEU A 295 -7.74 -2.89 -11.52
N LEU A 296 -8.66 -3.27 -10.65
CA LEU A 296 -9.43 -4.51 -10.76
C LEU A 296 -10.29 -4.52 -12.03
N PHE A 297 -10.95 -3.41 -12.36
CA PHE A 297 -11.70 -3.30 -13.62
C PHE A 297 -10.81 -3.61 -14.85
N ILE A 298 -9.56 -3.12 -14.87
CA ILE A 298 -8.63 -3.42 -15.96
C ILE A 298 -8.36 -4.93 -16.05
N MET A 299 -8.14 -5.63 -14.94
CA MET A 299 -7.78 -7.05 -14.93
C MET A 299 -8.98 -8.01 -15.04
N GLU A 300 -10.16 -7.59 -14.60
CA GLU A 300 -11.34 -8.46 -14.50
C GLU A 300 -12.41 -8.19 -15.57
N ARG A 301 -12.35 -7.03 -16.24
CA ARG A 301 -13.40 -6.62 -17.19
C ARG A 301 -12.89 -6.21 -18.57
N VAL A 302 -11.59 -5.93 -18.72
CA VAL A 302 -11.04 -5.47 -20.00
C VAL A 302 -10.41 -6.64 -20.76
N THR A 303 -10.77 -6.78 -22.03
CA THR A 303 -10.18 -7.76 -22.95
C THR A 303 -8.73 -7.39 -23.29
N MET A 304 -7.86 -8.39 -23.32
CA MET A 304 -6.46 -8.25 -23.72
C MET A 304 -6.36 -7.65 -25.13
N GLY A 305 -5.51 -6.63 -25.28
CA GLY A 305 -5.39 -5.80 -26.49
C GLY A 305 -6.18 -4.49 -26.43
N GLN A 306 -7.20 -4.36 -25.57
CA GLN A 306 -8.06 -3.17 -25.47
C GLN A 306 -7.74 -2.26 -24.28
N GLN A 307 -6.70 -2.59 -23.50
CA GLN A 307 -6.38 -1.90 -22.25
C GLN A 307 -5.79 -0.49 -22.38
N GLN A 308 -5.29 -0.10 -23.56
CA GLN A 308 -4.52 1.15 -23.70
C GLN A 308 -5.24 2.41 -23.21
N ARG A 309 -6.56 2.52 -23.46
CA ARG A 309 -7.35 3.68 -23.02
C ARG A 309 -7.48 3.73 -21.49
N TYR A 310 -7.73 2.58 -20.87
CA TYR A 310 -7.90 2.46 -19.43
C TYR A 310 -6.57 2.69 -18.70
N GLN A 311 -5.47 2.18 -19.25
CA GLN A 311 -4.11 2.46 -18.76
C GLN A 311 -3.81 3.96 -18.79
N ARG A 312 -4.13 4.65 -19.89
CA ARG A 312 -3.96 6.10 -19.99
C ARG A 312 -4.81 6.86 -18.96
N TRP A 313 -6.08 6.51 -18.81
CA TRP A 313 -6.95 7.12 -17.80
C TRP A 313 -6.45 6.88 -16.38
N PHE A 314 -5.98 5.68 -16.07
CA PHE A 314 -5.40 5.34 -14.78
C PHE A 314 -4.15 6.18 -14.50
N MET A 315 -3.23 6.26 -15.47
CA MET A 315 -1.99 7.04 -15.33
C MET A 315 -2.25 8.53 -15.13
N GLN A 316 -3.17 9.10 -15.90
CA GLN A 316 -3.55 10.49 -15.78
C GLN A 316 -4.22 10.77 -14.44
N LYS A 317 -5.10 9.86 -13.99
CA LYS A 317 -5.86 10.06 -12.77
C LYS A 317 -5.02 9.99 -11.51
N TRP A 318 -4.12 9.02 -11.44
CA TRP A 318 -3.31 8.76 -10.25
C TRP A 318 -1.93 9.42 -10.32
N GLY A 319 -1.69 10.28 -11.32
CA GLY A 319 -0.49 11.10 -11.40
C GLY A 319 0.77 10.33 -11.77
N LEU A 320 0.67 9.12 -12.36
CA LEU A 320 1.84 8.34 -12.79
C LEU A 320 2.64 9.09 -13.87
N MET A 321 2.02 10.03 -14.58
CA MET A 321 2.68 10.89 -15.58
C MET A 321 3.44 12.07 -14.97
N GLU A 322 3.15 12.43 -13.72
CA GLU A 322 3.80 13.54 -13.00
C GLU A 322 5.19 13.16 -12.47
N PRO A 323 6.18 14.08 -12.46
CA PRO A 323 7.48 13.81 -11.84
C PRO A 323 7.35 13.30 -10.40
N GLY A 324 7.96 12.16 -10.10
CA GLY A 324 7.87 11.46 -8.81
C GLY A 324 6.65 10.54 -8.66
N GLY A 325 5.66 10.61 -9.56
CA GLY A 325 4.46 9.76 -9.50
C GLY A 325 4.73 8.27 -9.76
N ASP A 326 5.90 7.93 -10.31
CA ASP A 326 6.37 6.55 -10.45
C ASP A 326 6.76 5.90 -9.12
N ALA A 327 6.85 6.66 -8.02
CA ALA A 327 6.99 6.14 -6.67
C ALA A 327 5.78 5.28 -6.21
N LEU A 328 4.59 5.48 -6.79
CA LEU A 328 3.41 4.65 -6.51
C LEU A 328 3.52 3.23 -7.12
N ILE A 329 4.31 3.06 -8.17
CA ILE A 329 4.30 1.83 -8.98
C ILE A 329 4.71 0.57 -8.19
N PRO A 330 5.73 0.60 -7.31
CA PRO A 330 6.04 -0.55 -6.46
C PRO A 330 4.82 -1.05 -5.67
N ASP A 331 3.99 -0.16 -5.12
CA ASP A 331 2.80 -0.56 -4.36
C ASP A 331 1.73 -1.21 -5.27
N LEU A 332 1.55 -0.69 -6.49
CA LEU A 332 0.68 -1.30 -7.50
C LEU A 332 1.18 -2.71 -7.87
N VAL A 333 2.49 -2.89 -8.04
CA VAL A 333 3.08 -4.20 -8.35
C VAL A 333 2.90 -5.17 -7.18
N ARG A 334 3.15 -4.74 -5.93
CA ARG A 334 2.91 -5.57 -4.75
C ARG A 334 1.44 -5.96 -4.63
N TYR A 335 0.51 -5.05 -4.91
CA TYR A 335 -0.92 -5.36 -4.95
C TYR A 335 -1.26 -6.41 -6.01
N ILE A 336 -0.79 -6.24 -7.25
CA ILE A 336 -1.08 -7.18 -8.34
C ILE A 336 -0.50 -8.58 -8.07
N CYS A 337 0.72 -8.65 -7.51
CA CYS A 337 1.36 -9.91 -7.21
C CYS A 337 0.77 -10.58 -5.95
N GLY A 338 0.75 -9.87 -4.82
CA GLY A 338 0.47 -10.47 -3.51
C GLY A 338 -0.99 -10.40 -3.05
N PHE A 339 -1.78 -9.44 -3.54
CA PHE A 339 -3.19 -9.28 -3.17
C PHE A 339 -4.13 -9.93 -4.18
N HIS A 340 -4.10 -9.46 -5.43
CA HIS A 340 -5.07 -9.85 -6.45
C HIS A 340 -4.72 -11.21 -7.07
N HIS A 341 -5.48 -12.24 -6.67
CA HIS A 341 -5.38 -13.60 -7.18
C HIS A 341 -6.67 -13.94 -7.95
N PRO A 342 -6.67 -13.86 -9.30
CA PRO A 342 -7.87 -14.09 -10.10
C PRO A 342 -8.39 -15.52 -9.97
N SER A 343 -9.69 -15.71 -10.22
CA SER A 343 -10.28 -17.03 -10.34
C SER A 343 -9.76 -17.78 -11.58
N ASN A 344 -9.88 -19.11 -11.59
CA ASN A 344 -9.50 -19.93 -12.75
C ASN A 344 -10.25 -19.54 -14.04
N GLU A 345 -11.49 -19.03 -13.90
CA GLU A 345 -12.26 -18.51 -15.03
C GLU A 345 -11.59 -17.28 -15.65
N VAL A 346 -11.18 -16.32 -14.81
CA VAL A 346 -10.46 -15.13 -15.27
C VAL A 346 -9.11 -15.50 -15.88
N LEU A 347 -8.36 -16.42 -15.27
CA LEU A 347 -7.04 -16.86 -15.79
C LEU A 347 -7.12 -17.54 -17.17
N ARG A 348 -8.23 -18.24 -17.47
CA ARG A 348 -8.45 -18.92 -18.76
C ARG A 348 -9.14 -18.05 -19.80
N SER A 349 -9.61 -16.87 -19.41
CA SER A 349 -10.30 -15.94 -20.30
C SER A 349 -9.32 -15.12 -21.15
N ASN A 350 -9.86 -14.35 -22.10
CA ASN A 350 -9.09 -13.37 -22.88
C ASN A 350 -9.01 -11.99 -22.18
N LEU A 351 -9.19 -11.93 -20.86
CA LEU A 351 -9.03 -10.68 -20.11
C LEU A 351 -7.56 -10.31 -19.95
N VAL A 352 -7.31 -9.04 -19.63
CA VAL A 352 -5.97 -8.52 -19.38
C VAL A 352 -5.33 -9.26 -18.20
N GLN A 353 -4.22 -9.94 -18.49
CA GLN A 353 -3.51 -10.75 -17.51
C GLN A 353 -2.60 -9.91 -16.62
N ARG A 354 -2.41 -10.34 -15.37
CA ARG A 354 -1.61 -9.64 -14.34
C ARG A 354 -0.20 -9.30 -14.82
N TRP A 355 0.49 -10.25 -15.47
CA TRP A 355 1.84 -10.04 -16.00
C TRP A 355 1.92 -8.90 -17.01
N ALA A 356 0.86 -8.69 -17.81
CA ALA A 356 0.82 -7.62 -18.80
C ALA A 356 0.64 -6.25 -18.13
N VAL A 357 -0.13 -6.18 -17.04
CA VAL A 357 -0.26 -4.96 -16.22
C VAL A 357 1.07 -4.64 -15.54
N VAL A 358 1.74 -5.62 -14.94
CA VAL A 358 3.08 -5.44 -14.33
C VAL A 358 4.10 -4.98 -15.38
N GLY A 359 4.11 -5.57 -16.57
CA GLY A 359 4.99 -5.16 -17.66
C GLY A 359 4.72 -3.73 -18.16
N TRP A 360 3.45 -3.33 -18.22
CA TRP A 360 3.08 -1.94 -18.53
C TRP A 360 3.59 -0.97 -17.44
N LEU A 361 3.34 -1.28 -16.17
CA LEU A 361 3.79 -0.49 -15.03
C LEU A 361 5.31 -0.34 -14.98
N LEU A 362 6.06 -1.40 -15.29
CA LEU A 362 7.52 -1.34 -15.39
C LEU A 362 7.98 -0.31 -16.43
N LYS A 363 7.28 -0.18 -17.56
CA LYS A 363 7.56 0.81 -18.60
C LYS A 363 7.17 2.24 -18.22
N CYS A 364 6.41 2.44 -17.15
CA CYS A 364 6.05 3.77 -16.65
C CYS A 364 7.13 4.39 -15.74
N ALA A 365 8.16 3.62 -15.35
CA ALA A 365 9.25 4.09 -14.53
C ALA A 365 10.05 5.20 -15.23
N LYS A 366 10.45 6.23 -14.48
CA LYS A 366 11.14 7.42 -15.04
C LYS A 366 12.61 7.49 -14.70
N THR A 367 13.00 6.82 -13.62
CA THR A 367 14.38 6.80 -13.14
C THR A 367 14.88 5.37 -12.98
N PRO A 368 16.20 5.13 -13.10
CA PRO A 368 16.77 3.82 -12.83
C PRO A 368 16.48 3.31 -11.40
N THR A 369 16.44 4.21 -10.41
CA THR A 369 16.04 3.88 -9.04
C THR A 369 14.60 3.37 -8.98
N SER A 370 13.68 4.05 -9.66
CA SER A 370 12.28 3.60 -9.76
C SER A 370 12.19 2.22 -10.41
N VAL A 371 12.92 1.99 -11.51
CA VAL A 371 12.99 0.68 -12.17
C VAL A 371 13.48 -0.40 -11.19
N ALA A 372 14.55 -0.14 -10.43
CA ALA A 372 15.08 -1.08 -9.45
C ALA A 372 14.05 -1.38 -8.34
N ASN A 373 13.37 -0.37 -7.81
CA ASN A 373 12.32 -0.55 -6.79
C ASN A 373 11.13 -1.37 -7.30
N ILE A 374 10.74 -1.19 -8.56
CA ILE A 374 9.65 -1.95 -9.17
C ILE A 374 10.04 -3.42 -9.34
N LYS A 375 11.26 -3.69 -9.82
CA LYS A 375 11.77 -5.06 -9.95
C LYS A 375 11.93 -5.73 -8.58
N LEU A 376 12.42 -4.99 -7.58
CA LEU A 376 12.49 -5.47 -6.20
C LEU A 376 11.11 -5.87 -5.69
N ALA A 377 10.09 -5.01 -5.88
CA ALA A 377 8.71 -5.33 -5.51
C ALA A 377 8.16 -6.57 -6.23
N MET A 378 8.54 -6.76 -7.51
CA MET A 378 8.14 -7.91 -8.31
C MET A 378 8.77 -9.23 -7.81
N PHE A 379 10.05 -9.20 -7.46
CA PHE A 379 10.81 -10.38 -7.02
C PHE A 379 10.83 -10.58 -5.50
N TYR A 380 10.18 -9.72 -4.71
CA TYR A 380 10.28 -9.79 -3.26
C TYR A 380 9.78 -11.12 -2.69
N ASP A 381 8.72 -11.70 -3.27
CA ASP A 381 8.20 -13.01 -2.88
C ASP A 381 9.01 -14.19 -3.43
N TRP A 382 9.95 -13.96 -4.35
CA TRP A 382 10.84 -14.99 -4.88
C TRP A 382 12.01 -15.27 -3.93
N LEU A 383 12.54 -14.24 -3.25
CA LEU A 383 13.78 -14.35 -2.49
C LEU A 383 13.74 -15.43 -1.41
N PHE A 384 12.69 -15.45 -0.58
CA PHE A 384 12.55 -16.42 0.51
C PHE A 384 11.33 -17.31 0.31
N TYR A 385 11.06 -17.68 -0.94
CA TYR A 385 9.88 -18.45 -1.31
C TYR A 385 9.89 -19.85 -0.69
N SER A 386 8.79 -20.20 -0.03
CA SER A 386 8.55 -21.55 0.48
C SER A 386 7.24 -22.10 -0.10
N PRO A 387 7.27 -23.19 -0.89
CA PRO A 387 6.06 -23.80 -1.46
C PRO A 387 5.03 -24.26 -0.40
N ARG A 388 5.44 -24.38 0.86
CA ARG A 388 4.56 -24.75 1.97
C ARG A 388 3.72 -23.58 2.48
N ASN A 389 4.26 -22.35 2.42
CA ASN A 389 3.67 -21.17 3.06
C ASN A 389 3.25 -20.09 2.06
N ASP A 390 3.94 -20.03 0.92
CA ASP A 390 3.74 -19.03 -0.12
C ASP A 390 2.86 -19.57 -1.25
N SER A 391 2.27 -18.65 -2.02
CA SER A 391 1.39 -18.99 -3.14
C SER A 391 2.10 -18.76 -4.46
N VAL A 392 1.99 -19.70 -5.40
CA VAL A 392 2.46 -19.54 -6.79
C VAL A 392 1.89 -18.26 -7.43
N MET A 393 0.70 -17.81 -7.01
CA MET A 393 0.07 -16.60 -7.53
C MET A 393 0.86 -15.33 -7.20
N ASN A 394 1.73 -15.34 -6.18
CA ASN A 394 2.60 -14.21 -5.84
C ASN A 394 3.79 -14.06 -6.80
N ILE A 395 4.24 -15.16 -7.39
CA ILE A 395 5.45 -15.24 -8.20
C ILE A 395 5.15 -15.36 -9.70
N GLU A 396 3.98 -15.92 -10.05
CA GLU A 396 3.50 -16.09 -11.43
C GLU A 396 3.67 -14.85 -12.32
N PRO A 397 3.28 -13.63 -11.89
CA PRO A 397 3.31 -12.47 -12.79
C PRO A 397 4.71 -12.19 -13.35
N ALA A 398 5.75 -12.40 -12.54
CA ALA A 398 7.14 -12.23 -12.97
C ALA A 398 7.56 -13.33 -13.95
N ALA A 399 7.26 -14.61 -13.65
CA ALA A 399 7.59 -15.73 -14.51
C ALA A 399 6.94 -15.62 -15.89
N LEU A 400 5.66 -15.26 -15.93
CA LEU A 400 4.93 -15.01 -17.17
C LEU A 400 5.47 -13.78 -17.91
N LEU A 401 5.77 -12.68 -17.21
CA LEU A 401 6.32 -11.49 -17.86
C LEU A 401 7.67 -11.81 -18.53
N ILE A 402 8.57 -12.53 -17.85
CA ILE A 402 9.87 -12.95 -18.39
C ILE A 402 9.68 -13.81 -19.65
N THR A 403 8.86 -14.85 -19.58
CA THR A 403 8.71 -15.82 -20.68
C THR A 403 7.90 -15.26 -21.86
N ARG A 404 6.81 -14.54 -21.60
CA ARG A 404 5.93 -13.98 -22.63
C ARG A 404 6.53 -12.76 -23.34
N SER A 405 7.55 -12.13 -22.77
CA SER A 405 8.23 -10.98 -23.38
C SER A 405 9.23 -11.40 -24.46
N ILE A 406 9.77 -12.61 -24.45
CA ILE A 406 10.81 -13.09 -25.38
C ILE A 406 10.52 -12.76 -26.86
N PRO A 407 9.30 -12.99 -27.40
CA PRO A 407 9.07 -12.77 -28.84
C PRO A 407 9.13 -11.32 -29.30
N LYS A 408 8.89 -10.35 -28.40
CA LYS A 408 8.70 -8.93 -28.79
C LYS A 408 9.47 -7.92 -27.94
N TRP A 409 9.75 -8.26 -26.70
CA TRP A 409 10.33 -7.40 -25.67
C TRP A 409 11.45 -8.15 -24.93
N LEU A 410 12.39 -8.72 -25.70
CA LEU A 410 13.49 -9.54 -25.17
C LEU A 410 14.35 -8.78 -24.14
N ASP A 411 14.46 -7.46 -24.29
CA ASP A 411 15.11 -6.55 -23.35
C ASP A 411 14.54 -6.68 -21.94
N ILE A 412 13.22 -6.79 -21.80
CA ILE A 412 12.55 -6.99 -20.50
C ILE A 412 12.95 -8.34 -19.90
N THR A 413 12.95 -9.42 -20.69
CA THR A 413 13.35 -10.75 -20.24
C THR A 413 14.77 -10.74 -19.69
N VAL A 414 15.72 -10.20 -20.45
CA VAL A 414 17.14 -10.14 -20.06
C VAL A 414 17.30 -9.33 -18.78
N ASP A 415 16.74 -8.12 -18.75
CA ASP A 415 16.88 -7.19 -17.64
C ASP A 415 16.27 -7.70 -16.32
N LEU A 416 15.12 -8.38 -16.39
CA LEU A 416 14.51 -9.00 -15.21
C LEU A 416 15.31 -10.19 -14.68
N MET A 417 15.84 -11.03 -15.57
CA MET A 417 16.67 -12.18 -15.19
C MET A 417 17.99 -11.75 -14.56
N GLU A 418 18.68 -10.77 -15.17
CA GLU A 418 19.90 -10.20 -14.61
C GLU A 418 19.63 -9.56 -13.24
N PHE A 419 18.53 -8.81 -13.10
CA PHE A 419 18.19 -8.19 -11.82
C PHE A 419 17.91 -9.22 -10.72
N MET A 420 17.08 -10.24 -10.98
CA MET A 420 16.75 -11.28 -9.99
C MET A 420 18.01 -11.99 -9.48
N PHE A 421 18.90 -12.33 -10.40
CA PHE A 421 20.15 -13.00 -10.09
C PHE A 421 21.14 -12.12 -9.35
N ALA A 422 21.28 -10.86 -9.77
CA ALA A 422 22.08 -9.89 -9.04
C ALA A 422 21.51 -9.70 -7.63
N LEU A 423 20.19 -9.56 -7.46
CA LEU A 423 19.53 -9.41 -6.17
C LEU A 423 19.82 -10.56 -5.20
N ALA A 424 19.86 -11.80 -5.70
CA ALA A 424 20.23 -12.97 -4.88
C ALA A 424 21.65 -12.87 -4.31
N ASP A 425 22.59 -12.30 -5.07
CA ASP A 425 24.01 -12.23 -4.72
C ASP A 425 24.32 -11.11 -3.71
N LEU A 426 23.37 -10.22 -3.42
CA LEU A 426 23.58 -9.05 -2.58
C LEU A 426 23.40 -9.28 -1.08
N TRP A 427 22.77 -10.38 -0.71
CA TRP A 427 22.50 -10.66 0.69
C TRP A 427 23.79 -11.04 1.43
N SER A 428 23.81 -10.92 2.76
CA SER A 428 24.96 -11.39 3.55
C SER A 428 25.15 -12.90 3.37
N LYS A 429 26.38 -13.42 3.52
CA LYS A 429 26.74 -14.84 3.28
C LYS A 429 25.73 -15.87 3.83
N PRO A 430 25.20 -15.76 5.07
CA PRO A 430 24.21 -16.71 5.59
C PRO A 430 22.82 -16.63 4.91
N SER A 431 22.52 -15.52 4.24
CA SER A 431 21.23 -15.25 3.60
C SER A 431 21.26 -15.43 2.07
N VAL A 432 22.43 -15.41 1.43
CA VAL A 432 22.57 -15.67 -0.03
C VAL A 432 22.07 -17.06 -0.41
N ASP A 433 22.48 -18.09 0.33
CA ASP A 433 22.10 -19.48 0.00
C ASP A 433 20.59 -19.67 0.12
N ARG A 434 19.98 -19.14 1.19
CA ARG A 434 18.52 -19.12 1.38
C ARG A 434 17.80 -18.35 0.27
N CYS A 435 18.36 -17.22 -0.18
CA CYS A 435 17.81 -16.46 -1.30
C CYS A 435 17.82 -17.25 -2.61
N ARG A 436 18.93 -17.93 -2.90
CA ARG A 436 19.07 -18.77 -4.09
C ARG A 436 18.14 -19.97 -4.03
N GLU A 437 18.00 -20.60 -2.87
CA GLU A 437 17.03 -21.68 -2.65
C GLU A 437 15.59 -21.22 -2.86
N GLY A 438 15.22 -20.05 -2.31
CA GLY A 438 13.89 -19.47 -2.52
C GLY A 438 13.61 -19.23 -4.01
N ILE A 439 14.57 -18.61 -4.73
CA ILE A 439 14.45 -18.40 -6.19
C ILE A 439 14.31 -19.72 -6.95
N PHE A 440 15.06 -20.76 -6.56
CA PHE A 440 14.93 -22.09 -7.15
C PHE A 440 13.55 -22.69 -6.88
N HIS A 441 13.06 -22.67 -5.63
CA HIS A 441 11.75 -23.19 -5.27
C HIS A 441 10.61 -22.44 -5.97
N ALA A 442 10.71 -21.12 -6.10
CA ALA A 442 9.74 -20.32 -6.85
C ALA A 442 9.71 -20.73 -8.34
N ALA A 443 10.88 -20.87 -8.96
CA ALA A 443 11.00 -21.32 -10.34
C ALA A 443 10.45 -22.75 -10.55
N ALA A 444 10.72 -23.65 -9.60
CA ALA A 444 10.21 -25.01 -9.59
C ALA A 444 8.68 -25.05 -9.48
N ASP A 445 8.11 -24.32 -8.54
CA ASP A 445 6.66 -24.31 -8.31
C ASP A 445 5.90 -23.69 -9.51
N CYS A 446 6.47 -22.67 -10.17
CA CYS A 446 5.93 -22.15 -11.43
C CYS A 446 5.81 -23.23 -12.52
N VAL A 447 6.78 -24.15 -12.61
CA VAL A 447 6.74 -25.27 -13.58
C VAL A 447 5.77 -26.35 -13.10
N GLN A 448 5.86 -26.77 -11.84
CA GLN A 448 5.02 -27.83 -11.28
C GLN A 448 3.52 -27.49 -11.30
N LYS A 449 3.16 -26.23 -11.09
CA LYS A 449 1.78 -25.73 -11.15
C LYS A 449 1.32 -25.38 -12.57
N GLY A 450 2.19 -25.53 -13.57
CA GLY A 450 1.86 -25.29 -14.97
C GLY A 450 1.71 -23.82 -15.36
N VAL A 451 2.24 -22.88 -14.56
CA VAL A 451 2.29 -21.45 -14.92
C VAL A 451 3.10 -21.26 -16.20
N ILE A 452 4.25 -21.94 -16.27
CA ILE A 452 5.08 -22.05 -17.47
C ILE A 452 5.43 -23.52 -17.71
N LYS A 453 5.68 -23.89 -18.98
CA LYS A 453 6.04 -25.26 -19.32
C LYS A 453 7.45 -25.63 -18.85
N SER A 454 8.39 -24.70 -19.00
CA SER A 454 9.79 -24.83 -18.60
C SER A 454 10.51 -23.48 -18.74
N TRP A 455 11.72 -23.39 -18.19
CA TRP A 455 12.61 -22.24 -18.37
C TRP A 455 13.44 -22.31 -19.66
N ALA A 456 13.19 -23.33 -20.50
CA ALA A 456 13.82 -23.55 -21.81
C ALA A 456 13.83 -22.29 -22.67
N GLN A 457 12.69 -21.59 -22.71
CA GLN A 457 12.51 -20.43 -23.56
C GLN A 457 13.56 -19.35 -23.29
N VAL A 458 14.05 -19.24 -22.04
CA VAL A 458 15.13 -18.33 -21.68
C VAL A 458 16.49 -18.99 -21.90
N SER A 459 16.69 -20.21 -21.40
CA SER A 459 18.00 -20.88 -21.41
C SER A 459 18.48 -21.33 -22.80
N THR A 460 17.60 -21.40 -23.80
CA THR A 460 17.93 -21.79 -25.18
C THR A 460 17.76 -20.66 -26.19
N CYS A 461 17.32 -19.47 -25.77
CA CYS A 461 17.12 -18.35 -26.70
C CYS A 461 18.48 -17.89 -27.28
N PRO A 462 18.72 -18.01 -28.61
CA PRO A 462 20.02 -17.68 -29.20
C PRO A 462 20.40 -16.20 -29.01
N GLN A 463 19.41 -15.32 -28.92
CA GLN A 463 19.56 -13.88 -28.77
C GLN A 463 19.93 -13.44 -27.34
N ILE A 464 19.77 -14.31 -26.35
CA ILE A 464 20.20 -14.04 -24.97
C ILE A 464 21.69 -14.43 -24.83
N ASN A 465 22.46 -13.57 -24.17
CA ASN A 465 23.89 -13.77 -23.92
C ASN A 465 24.17 -15.17 -23.32
N PRO A 466 25.15 -15.93 -23.87
CA PRO A 466 25.53 -17.25 -23.37
C PRO A 466 25.77 -17.33 -21.85
N VAL A 467 26.35 -16.30 -21.24
CA VAL A 467 26.62 -16.24 -19.80
C VAL A 467 25.31 -16.25 -18.99
N LEU A 468 24.35 -15.42 -19.38
CA LEU A 468 23.04 -15.40 -18.73
C LEU A 468 22.33 -16.74 -18.91
N ARG A 469 22.37 -17.33 -20.12
CA ARG A 469 21.78 -18.67 -20.37
C ARG A 469 22.40 -19.75 -19.49
N ALA A 470 23.72 -19.76 -19.35
CA ALA A 470 24.42 -20.71 -18.48
C ALA A 470 23.99 -20.53 -17.02
N ARG A 471 23.88 -19.28 -16.56
CA ARG A 471 23.41 -18.97 -15.20
C ARG A 471 21.97 -19.43 -14.97
N VAL A 472 21.09 -19.28 -15.95
CA VAL A 472 19.71 -19.81 -15.89
C VAL A 472 19.71 -21.33 -15.75
N ARG A 473 20.51 -22.06 -16.54
CA ARG A 473 20.60 -23.53 -16.43
C ARG A 473 21.14 -23.97 -15.07
N ALA A 474 22.17 -23.30 -14.58
CA ALA A 474 22.75 -23.61 -13.27
C ALA A 474 21.75 -23.37 -12.12
N GLN A 475 21.06 -22.22 -12.14
CA GLN A 475 20.12 -21.84 -11.09
C GLN A 475 18.81 -22.63 -11.15
N PHE A 476 18.32 -23.00 -12.33
CA PHE A 476 17.03 -23.69 -12.54
C PHE A 476 17.20 -25.11 -13.10
N ARG A 477 18.25 -25.81 -12.66
CA ARG A 477 18.55 -27.19 -13.04
C ARG A 477 17.33 -28.11 -12.86
N GLY A 478 17.10 -29.01 -13.80
CA GLY A 478 15.95 -29.90 -13.86
C GLY A 478 14.70 -29.27 -14.49
N PHE A 479 14.74 -27.96 -14.80
CA PHE A 479 13.65 -27.23 -15.44
C PHE A 479 14.04 -26.61 -16.79
N CYS A 480 15.23 -26.97 -17.31
CA CYS A 480 15.73 -26.58 -18.63
C CYS A 480 16.03 -27.83 -19.50
N PRO A 481 15.94 -27.76 -20.84
CA PRO A 481 16.23 -28.90 -21.73
C PRO A 481 17.73 -29.23 -21.74
N GLY A 482 18.06 -30.52 -21.66
CA GLY A 482 19.44 -31.00 -21.73
C GLY A 482 20.23 -30.88 -20.42
N ASP A 483 19.57 -30.65 -19.29
CA ASP A 483 20.20 -30.70 -17.97
C ASP A 483 20.66 -32.15 -17.70
N PRO A 484 21.95 -32.40 -17.40
CA PRO A 484 22.41 -33.72 -16.97
C PRO A 484 21.72 -34.13 -15.66
N GLU A 485 21.43 -35.43 -15.49
CA GLU A 485 21.20 -36.00 -14.16
C GLU A 485 22.48 -35.75 -13.33
N GLU A 486 22.35 -34.91 -12.29
CA GLU A 486 23.39 -34.55 -11.31
C GLU A 486 24.70 -33.95 -11.86
N ILE A 487 24.79 -32.61 -11.86
CA ILE A 487 26.09 -31.92 -11.82
C ILE A 487 26.43 -31.65 -10.35
N ALA A 488 27.60 -32.14 -9.90
CA ALA A 488 28.09 -31.96 -8.54
C ALA A 488 28.12 -30.47 -8.12
N VAL A 489 27.67 -30.21 -6.90
CA VAL A 489 27.49 -28.87 -6.29
C VAL A 489 28.78 -28.03 -6.25
N GLU A 490 29.95 -28.64 -6.48
CA GLU A 490 31.26 -27.99 -6.38
C GLU A 490 31.59 -27.08 -7.57
N ASP A 491 31.11 -27.36 -8.80
CA ASP A 491 31.40 -26.53 -9.98
C ASP A 491 30.59 -25.21 -10.02
N VAL A 492 29.44 -25.17 -9.34
CA VAL A 492 28.62 -23.95 -9.19
C VAL A 492 29.31 -22.93 -8.27
N LYS A 493 30.12 -23.38 -7.30
CA LYS A 493 30.88 -22.50 -6.40
C LYS A 493 32.02 -21.77 -7.09
N VAL A 494 32.53 -22.28 -8.22
CA VAL A 494 33.64 -21.68 -8.96
C VAL A 494 33.14 -20.63 -9.95
N MET A 495 32.01 -20.88 -10.64
CA MET A 495 31.36 -19.85 -11.47
C MET A 495 30.73 -18.71 -10.65
N GLY A 496 30.32 -18.96 -9.40
CA GLY A 496 29.88 -17.91 -8.48
C GLY A 496 31.00 -17.01 -7.93
N ARG A 497 32.28 -17.39 -8.10
CA ARG A 497 33.45 -16.57 -7.69
C ARG A 497 34.13 -15.87 -8.84
N CYS A 498 34.05 -16.41 -10.06
CA CYS A 498 34.58 -15.75 -11.25
C CYS A 498 33.57 -14.73 -11.80
N ALA A 499 33.89 -13.45 -11.54
CA ALA A 499 33.38 -12.25 -12.21
C ALA A 499 32.12 -11.58 -11.65
N LEU A 500 32.28 -10.91 -10.51
CA LEU A 500 31.87 -9.50 -10.40
C LEU A 500 33.11 -8.62 -10.61
N SER A 501 33.71 -8.68 -11.81
CA SER A 501 34.45 -7.50 -12.26
C SER A 501 33.42 -6.45 -12.63
N SER A 502 33.65 -5.21 -12.21
CA SER A 502 32.81 -4.04 -12.53
C SER A 502 32.54 -3.84 -14.03
N SER A 503 33.28 -4.55 -14.89
CA SER A 503 33.18 -4.51 -16.36
C SER A 503 32.10 -5.42 -16.98
N LEU A 504 31.52 -6.37 -16.24
CA LEU A 504 30.49 -7.31 -16.75
C LEU A 504 29.07 -6.97 -16.28
N ILE A 505 28.95 -5.93 -15.47
CA ILE A 505 27.69 -5.51 -14.88
C ILE A 505 27.02 -4.52 -15.83
N GLY A 506 25.95 -4.95 -16.50
CA GLY A 506 25.11 -4.06 -17.29
C GLY A 506 24.55 -2.91 -16.45
N PRO A 507 23.94 -1.88 -17.07
CA PRO A 507 23.47 -0.67 -16.38
C PRO A 507 22.64 -0.97 -15.12
N SER A 508 21.84 -2.03 -15.14
CA SER A 508 21.02 -2.50 -14.02
C SER A 508 21.83 -2.91 -12.79
N GLY A 509 22.97 -3.58 -12.93
CA GLY A 509 23.72 -4.04 -11.75
C GLY A 509 24.56 -2.96 -11.06
N VAL A 510 24.92 -1.87 -11.76
CA VAL A 510 25.55 -0.69 -11.14
C VAL A 510 24.57 0.01 -10.19
N TRP A 511 23.28 0.07 -10.56
CA TRP A 511 22.24 0.62 -9.69
C TRP A 511 21.90 -0.29 -8.53
N ILE A 512 21.95 -1.60 -8.73
CA ILE A 512 21.76 -2.60 -7.66
C ILE A 512 22.82 -2.45 -6.57
N GLN A 513 24.09 -2.24 -6.94
CA GLN A 513 25.16 -1.94 -5.97
C GLN A 513 24.92 -0.61 -5.24
N LYS A 514 24.43 0.42 -5.93
CA LYS A 514 24.04 1.70 -5.28
C LYS A 514 22.85 1.53 -4.33
N LEU A 515 21.86 0.71 -4.70
CA LEU A 515 20.70 0.37 -3.89
C LEU A 515 21.15 -0.35 -2.60
N VAL A 516 22.09 -1.29 -2.70
CA VAL A 516 22.64 -2.01 -1.54
C VAL A 516 23.58 -1.17 -0.69
N LYS A 517 24.41 -0.32 -1.31
CA LYS A 517 25.17 0.70 -0.57
C LYS A 517 24.23 1.66 0.17
N SER A 518 23.08 1.98 -0.42
CA SER A 518 22.03 2.75 0.26
C SER A 518 21.32 1.98 1.38
N TRP A 519 21.44 0.66 1.46
CA TRP A 519 20.88 -0.19 2.53
C TRP A 519 21.86 -0.51 3.67
N GLY A 520 23.05 0.09 3.65
CA GLY A 520 24.05 -0.08 4.72
C GLY A 520 24.91 -1.33 4.59
N GLY A 521 24.98 -1.95 3.41
CA GLY A 521 26.00 -2.99 3.16
C GLY A 521 27.40 -2.40 3.31
N THR A 522 28.08 -2.72 4.41
CA THR A 522 29.49 -2.34 4.64
C THR A 522 30.36 -2.87 3.51
N ASP A 523 31.15 -1.99 2.89
CA ASP A 523 32.17 -2.33 1.92
C ASP A 523 33.10 -3.43 2.50
N THR A 524 32.98 -4.65 2.00
CA THR A 524 34.05 -5.66 2.04
C THR A 524 34.28 -6.20 0.64
N ILE A 525 34.58 -5.29 -0.28
CA ILE A 525 35.50 -5.61 -1.38
C ILE A 525 36.81 -4.96 -1.00
N THR A 526 37.55 -5.60 -0.08
CA THR A 526 38.97 -5.32 0.06
C THR A 526 39.63 -5.77 -1.25
N SER A 527 40.14 -4.79 -1.99
CA SER A 527 41.05 -5.03 -3.10
C SER A 527 42.26 -5.81 -2.59
N LYS A 528 42.40 -7.07 -2.99
CA LYS A 528 43.67 -7.72 -3.24
C LYS A 528 43.54 -8.63 -4.44
#